data_AF-A0A963URI7-F1
#
_entry.id   AF-A0A963URI7-F1
#
_cell.length_a   1.000
_cell.length_b   1.000
_cell.length_c   1.000
_cell.angle_alpha   90.00
_cell.angle_beta   90.00
_cell.angle_gamma   90.00
#
_symmetry.space_group_name_H-M   'P 1'
#
loop_
_entity.id
_entity.type
_entity.pdbx_description
1 polymer ?
#
loop_
_entity_poly.entity_id
_entity_poly.type
_entity_poly.pdbx_seq_one_letter_code
_entity_poly.pdbx_strand_id
1 'polypeptide(L)'
;MRILAFLIAVAPVTALAWTDLERSSAAQTLGDVLASEEPCGLTYDQDAIGAHIDASVPADDAEFTSMLTMMTMGAAHQLDRMSASALTAHCRQIERVAKSYGFIQAGD
;
A
#
# COMPACT_ATOMS: atom_id res chain seq x y z
N MET A 1 -25.19 37.92 33.40
CA MET A 1 -25.22 36.76 32.49
C MET A 1 -24.72 37.24 31.12
N ARG A 2 -23.42 37.12 30.85
CA ARG A 2 -22.79 37.52 29.58
C ARG A 2 -22.53 36.24 28.79
N ILE A 3 -23.31 36.00 27.74
CA ILE A 3 -23.09 34.89 26.82
C ILE A 3 -22.09 35.40 25.78
N LEU A 4 -20.82 34.97 25.90
CA LEU A 4 -19.86 35.13 24.81
C LEU A 4 -20.20 34.09 23.72
N ALA A 5 -20.62 34.58 22.55
CA ALA A 5 -20.82 33.75 21.37
C ALA A 5 -19.43 33.37 20.80
N PHE A 6 -19.08 32.09 20.88
CA PHE A 6 -17.87 31.54 20.26
C PHE A 6 -18.20 31.22 18.79
N LEU A 7 -17.77 32.08 17.87
CA LEU A 7 -17.82 31.83 16.43
C LEU A 7 -16.75 30.80 16.07
N ILE A 8 -17.15 29.54 15.89
CA ILE A 8 -16.28 28.49 15.36
C ILE A 8 -16.24 28.66 13.83
N ALA A 9 -15.13 29.20 13.31
CA ALA A 9 -14.86 29.21 11.89
C ALA A 9 -14.56 27.78 11.43
N VAL A 10 -15.42 27.21 10.59
CA VAL A 10 -15.20 25.91 9.95
C VAL A 10 -14.27 26.15 8.76
N ALA A 11 -12.98 25.81 8.90
CA ALA A 11 -12.06 25.81 7.77
C ALA A 11 -12.43 24.65 6.81
N PRO A 12 -12.37 24.85 5.49
CA PRO A 12 -12.62 23.78 4.53
C PRO A 12 -11.52 22.72 4.68
N VAL A 13 -11.92 21.48 4.97
CA VAL A 13 -11.05 20.32 4.87
C VAL A 13 -10.84 20.07 3.38
N THR A 14 -9.80 20.66 2.80
CA THR A 14 -9.31 20.22 1.50
C THR A 14 -8.90 18.76 1.68
N ALA A 15 -9.44 17.85 0.86
CA ALA A 15 -8.91 16.51 0.74
C ALA A 15 -7.39 16.63 0.58
N LEU A 16 -6.65 16.16 1.58
CA LEU A 16 -5.20 16.32 1.57
C LEU A 16 -4.67 15.22 0.66
N ALA A 17 -4.32 15.60 -0.57
CA ALA A 17 -3.42 14.81 -1.39
C ALA A 17 -2.22 14.36 -0.53
N TRP A 18 -1.79 13.12 -0.68
CA TRP A 18 -0.68 12.59 0.10
C TRP A 18 0.58 13.44 -0.05
N THR A 19 1.31 13.58 1.05
CA THR A 19 2.70 14.05 0.98
C THR A 19 3.55 13.06 0.18
N ASP A 20 4.66 13.54 -0.39
CA ASP A 20 5.59 12.69 -1.13
C ASP A 20 6.09 11.50 -0.32
N LEU A 21 6.28 11.69 0.99
CA LEU A 21 6.72 10.63 1.90
C LEU A 21 5.64 9.56 2.10
N GLU A 22 4.39 9.96 2.33
CA GLU A 22 3.26 9.03 2.48
C GLU A 22 3.08 8.22 1.19
N ARG A 23 3.09 8.89 0.04
CA ARG A 23 2.98 8.27 -1.28
C ARG A 23 4.11 7.28 -1.54
N SER A 24 5.35 7.67 -1.27
CA SER A 24 6.52 6.82 -1.45
C SER A 24 6.47 5.59 -0.53
N SER A 25 6.11 5.77 0.73
CA SER A 25 6.01 4.68 1.69
C SER A 25 4.93 3.67 1.31
N ALA A 26 3.75 4.17 0.90
CA ALA A 26 2.65 3.31 0.48
C ALA A 26 2.97 2.57 -0.83
N ALA A 27 3.52 3.28 -1.83
CA ALA A 27 3.91 2.69 -3.11
C ALA A 27 5.03 1.66 -2.95
N GLN A 28 6.01 1.90 -2.07
CA GLN A 28 7.05 0.94 -1.77
C GLN A 28 6.47 -0.33 -1.13
N THR A 29 5.66 -0.17 -0.09
CA THR A 29 5.09 -1.30 0.64
C THR A 29 4.17 -2.14 -0.26
N LEU A 30 3.27 -1.50 -1.00
CA LEU A 30 2.38 -2.20 -1.92
C LEU A 30 3.17 -2.80 -3.09
N GLY A 31 4.16 -2.08 -3.63
CA GLY A 31 5.03 -2.58 -4.70
C GLY A 31 5.80 -3.84 -4.31
N ASP A 32 6.33 -3.90 -3.08
CA ASP A 32 6.99 -5.09 -2.55
C ASP A 32 6.03 -6.27 -2.46
N VAL A 33 4.78 -6.05 -1.99
CA VAL A 33 3.75 -7.10 -1.93
C VAL A 33 3.40 -7.59 -3.33
N LEU A 34 3.09 -6.70 -4.27
CA LEU A 34 2.69 -7.05 -5.62
C LEU A 34 3.79 -7.79 -6.38
N ALA A 35 5.04 -7.30 -6.31
CA ALA A 35 6.18 -7.93 -6.99
C ALA A 35 6.50 -9.34 -6.47
N SER A 36 6.01 -9.68 -5.29
CA SER A 36 6.25 -10.96 -4.64
C SER A 36 5.27 -12.05 -5.03
N GLU A 37 4.22 -11.75 -5.79
CA GLU A 37 3.17 -12.72 -6.12
C GLU A 37 3.76 -14.00 -6.72
N GLU A 38 4.44 -13.88 -7.86
CA GLU A 38 5.02 -15.01 -8.57
C GLU A 38 6.23 -15.63 -7.85
N PRO A 39 7.26 -14.86 -7.41
CA PRO A 39 8.42 -15.44 -6.73
C PRO A 39 8.09 -16.19 -5.44
N CYS A 40 7.00 -15.82 -4.77
CA CYS A 40 6.55 -16.47 -3.54
C CYS A 40 5.42 -17.50 -3.74
N GLY A 41 4.98 -17.73 -4.98
CA GLY A 41 3.90 -18.68 -5.28
C GLY A 41 2.57 -18.30 -4.64
N LEU A 42 2.30 -17.00 -4.50
CA LEU A 42 1.06 -16.47 -3.97
C LEU A 42 0.07 -16.24 -5.12
N THR A 43 -1.21 -16.09 -4.79
CA THR A 43 -2.25 -15.72 -5.75
C THR A 43 -3.15 -14.71 -5.08
N TYR A 44 -3.11 -13.47 -5.55
CA TYR A 44 -3.81 -12.36 -4.92
C TYR A 44 -5.25 -12.20 -5.43
N ASP A 45 -6.15 -11.91 -4.50
CA ASP A 45 -7.50 -11.45 -4.75
C ASP A 45 -7.46 -10.03 -5.33
N GLN A 46 -7.82 -9.93 -6.61
CA GLN A 46 -7.78 -8.67 -7.35
C GLN A 46 -8.81 -7.67 -6.85
N ASP A 47 -9.96 -8.13 -6.37
CA ASP A 47 -11.00 -7.27 -5.80
C ASP A 47 -10.51 -6.70 -4.46
N ALA A 48 -9.78 -7.49 -3.67
CA ALA A 48 -9.17 -7.03 -2.43
C ALA A 48 -8.06 -5.98 -2.67
N ILE A 49 -7.26 -6.13 -3.73
CA ILE A 49 -6.28 -5.11 -4.15
C ILE A 49 -6.99 -3.80 -4.49
N GLY A 50 -8.05 -3.86 -5.31
CA GLY A 50 -8.85 -2.69 -5.67
C GLY A 50 -9.43 -2.00 -4.43
N ALA A 51 -10.06 -2.77 -3.55
CA ALA A 51 -10.63 -2.25 -2.30
C ALA A 51 -9.58 -1.63 -1.38
N HIS A 52 -8.37 -2.20 -1.31
CA HIS A 52 -7.27 -1.63 -0.52
C HIS A 52 -6.79 -0.28 -1.08
N ILE A 53 -6.68 -0.16 -2.40
CA ILE A 53 -6.32 1.10 -3.06
C ILE A 53 -7.40 2.15 -2.80
N ASP A 54 -8.68 1.82 -3.03
CA ASP A 54 -9.81 2.73 -2.80
C ASP A 54 -9.89 3.21 -1.34
N ALA A 55 -9.53 2.35 -0.38
CA ALA A 55 -9.55 2.68 1.04
C ALA A 55 -8.33 3.51 1.50
N SER A 56 -7.20 3.39 0.81
CA SER A 56 -5.91 3.91 1.30
C SER A 56 -5.40 5.12 0.51
N VAL A 57 -5.63 5.16 -0.79
CA VAL A 57 -5.04 6.14 -1.71
C VAL A 57 -6.04 7.27 -1.98
N PRO A 58 -5.66 8.55 -1.81
CA PRO A 58 -6.51 9.68 -2.19
C PRO A 58 -6.88 9.61 -3.69
N ALA A 59 -8.16 9.77 -4.01
CA ALA A 59 -8.65 9.64 -5.38
C ALA A 59 -8.06 10.70 -6.35
N ASP A 60 -7.51 11.79 -5.84
CA ASP A 60 -6.85 12.85 -6.59
C ASP A 60 -5.32 12.67 -6.69
N ASP A 61 -4.77 11.59 -6.13
CA ASP A 61 -3.35 11.24 -6.23
C ASP A 61 -3.04 10.49 -7.53
N ALA A 62 -2.86 11.25 -8.62
CA ALA A 62 -2.50 10.66 -9.92
C ALA A 62 -1.05 10.12 -9.97
N GLU A 63 -0.13 10.62 -9.15
CA GLU A 63 1.30 10.23 -9.24
C GLU A 63 1.57 8.86 -8.62
N PHE A 64 0.71 8.43 -7.67
CA PHE A 64 0.80 7.12 -7.01
C PHE A 64 0.93 5.98 -8.00
N THR A 65 0.18 6.01 -9.11
CA THR A 65 0.23 4.95 -10.13
C THR A 65 1.62 4.80 -10.75
N SER A 66 2.26 5.92 -11.10
CA SER A 66 3.60 5.89 -11.71
C SER A 66 4.66 5.43 -10.69
N MET A 67 4.51 5.86 -9.45
CA MET A 67 5.40 5.49 -8.35
C MET A 67 5.27 4.01 -8.00
N LEU A 68 4.04 3.49 -7.86
CA LEU A 68 3.76 2.08 -7.60
C LEU A 68 4.35 1.20 -8.71
N THR A 69 4.23 1.61 -9.97
CA THR A 69 4.82 0.89 -11.11
C THR A 69 6.34 0.80 -10.98
N MET A 70 7.02 1.92 -10.69
CA MET A 70 8.47 1.92 -10.46
C MET A 70 8.86 1.02 -9.28
N MET A 71 8.16 1.12 -8.15
CA MET A 71 8.48 0.33 -6.95
C MET A 71 8.28 -1.17 -7.20
N THR A 72 7.20 -1.55 -7.88
CA THR A 72 6.92 -2.96 -8.23
C THR A 72 8.01 -3.54 -9.14
N MET A 73 8.39 -2.81 -10.20
CA MET A 73 9.48 -3.26 -11.09
C MET A 73 10.83 -3.33 -10.36
N GLY A 74 11.13 -2.34 -9.51
CA GLY A 74 12.36 -2.31 -8.72
C GLY A 74 12.43 -3.45 -7.69
N ALA A 75 11.31 -3.78 -7.05
CA ALA A 75 11.20 -4.91 -6.13
C ALA A 75 11.36 -6.24 -6.86
N ALA A 76 10.71 -6.43 -8.02
CA ALA A 76 10.84 -7.64 -8.84
C ALA A 76 12.32 -7.91 -9.19
N HIS A 77 13.06 -6.88 -9.63
CA HIS A 77 14.48 -7.02 -9.93
C HIS A 77 15.34 -7.38 -8.71
N GLN A 78 14.95 -6.93 -7.51
CA GLN A 78 15.65 -7.31 -6.27
C GLN A 78 15.37 -8.77 -5.89
N LEU A 79 14.13 -9.22 -6.05
CA LEU A 79 13.71 -10.59 -5.75
C LEU A 79 14.44 -11.62 -6.60
N ASP A 80 14.62 -11.33 -7.90
CA ASP A 80 15.36 -12.17 -8.84
C ASP A 80 16.81 -12.45 -8.43
N ARG A 81 17.39 -11.59 -7.57
CA ARG A 81 18.79 -11.70 -7.13
C ARG A 81 18.93 -12.20 -5.70
N MET A 82 17.83 -12.56 -5.03
CA MET A 82 17.88 -13.07 -3.67
C MET A 82 18.44 -14.50 -3.62
N SER A 83 19.16 -14.81 -2.53
CA SER A 83 19.46 -16.20 -2.20
C SER A 83 18.19 -16.93 -1.76
N ALA A 84 18.19 -18.26 -1.79
CA ALA A 84 17.04 -19.06 -1.37
C ALA A 84 16.58 -18.74 0.07
N SER A 85 17.52 -18.56 1.01
CA SER A 85 17.19 -18.22 2.40
C SER A 85 16.60 -16.82 2.54
N ALA A 86 17.11 -15.84 1.78
CA ALA A 86 16.56 -14.49 1.79
C ALA A 86 15.16 -14.46 1.19
N LEU A 87 14.95 -15.13 0.06
CA LEU A 87 13.64 -15.26 -0.58
C LEU A 87 12.64 -15.96 0.35
N THR A 88 13.04 -17.00 1.08
CA THR A 88 12.17 -17.68 2.06
C THR A 88 11.71 -16.72 3.16
N ALA A 89 12.62 -15.93 3.72
CA ALA A 89 12.29 -14.95 4.77
C ALA A 89 11.37 -13.83 4.24
N HIS A 90 11.69 -13.32 3.05
CA HIS A 90 10.89 -12.33 2.34
C HIS A 90 9.46 -12.84 2.12
N CYS A 91 9.31 -13.99 1.48
CA CYS A 91 8.02 -14.58 1.16
C CYS A 91 7.18 -14.86 2.41
N ARG A 92 7.81 -15.32 3.51
CA ARG A 92 7.07 -15.52 4.76
C ARG A 92 6.53 -14.22 5.33
N GLN A 93 7.27 -13.13 5.22
CA GLN A 93 6.79 -11.83 5.68
C GLN A 93 5.72 -11.26 4.76
N ILE A 94 5.90 -11.35 3.44
CA ILE A 94 4.90 -10.90 2.46
C ILE A 94 3.59 -11.66 2.62
N GLU A 95 3.62 -12.98 2.81
CA GLU A 95 2.41 -13.77 3.05
C GLU A 95 1.61 -13.21 4.25
N ARG A 96 2.29 -12.83 5.34
CA ARG A 96 1.65 -12.21 6.52
C ARG A 96 1.06 -10.84 6.20
N VAL A 97 1.75 -10.03 5.41
CA VAL A 97 1.28 -8.71 4.99
C VAL A 97 0.08 -8.84 4.05
N ALA A 98 0.16 -9.70 3.04
CA ALA A 98 -0.92 -9.99 2.11
C ALA A 98 -2.18 -10.49 2.84
N LYS A 99 -2.02 -11.36 3.85
CA LYS A 99 -3.13 -11.75 4.76
C LYS A 99 -3.72 -10.56 5.51
N SER A 100 -2.88 -9.66 6.03
CA SER A 100 -3.35 -8.47 6.75
C SER A 100 -4.10 -7.47 5.86
N TYR A 101 -3.79 -7.43 4.56
CA TYR A 101 -4.50 -6.64 3.56
C TYR A 101 -5.73 -7.34 3.00
N GLY A 102 -5.91 -8.63 3.30
CA GLY A 102 -6.99 -9.44 2.73
C GLY A 102 -6.75 -9.91 1.29
N PHE A 103 -5.52 -9.77 0.76
CA PHE A 103 -5.18 -10.18 -0.60
C PHE A 103 -5.14 -11.70 -0.75
N ILE A 104 -4.89 -12.43 0.33
CA ILE A 104 -4.97 -13.89 0.36
C ILE A 104 -5.72 -14.33 1.61
N GLN A 105 -6.39 -15.48 1.52
CA GLN A 105 -7.04 -16.07 2.69
C GLN A 105 -6.02 -16.43 3.77
N ALA A 106 -6.39 -16.23 5.03
CA ALA A 106 -5.69 -16.86 6.13
C ALA A 106 -5.95 -18.37 6.04
N GLY A 107 -5.01 -19.12 5.46
CA GLY A 107 -5.01 -20.58 5.60
C GLY A 107 -4.91 -20.94 7.08
N ASP A 108 -5.84 -21.78 7.55
CA ASP A 108 -5.92 -22.33 8.91
C ASP A 108 -4.65 -23.10 9.32
#